data_AF-A0A9E4EXQ9-F1
#
_entry.id   AF-A0A9E4EXQ9-F1
#
_cell.length_a   1.000
_cell.length_b   1.000
_cell.length_c   1.000
_cell.angle_alpha   90.00
_cell.angle_beta   90.00
_cell.angle_gamma   90.00
#
_symmetry.space_group_name_H-M   'P 1'
#
loop_
_entity.id
_entity.type
_entity.pdbx_description
1 polymer ?
#
loop_
_entity_poly.entity_id
_entity_poly.type
_entity_poly.pdbx_seq_one_letter_code
_entity_poly.pdbx_strand_id
1 'polypeptide(L)' 'MIEAFGHEREQFFKDYAKLHPIGRYGQPEDIANAMLFLASDKASFMTGENVCVDGGLMAKGAWAEVEE' A
#
# COMPACT_ATOMS: atom_id res chain seq x y z
N MET A 1 -7.04 11.09 -11.18
CA MET A 1 -7.33 10.90 -9.73
C MET A 1 -7.04 12.19 -8.96
N ILE A 2 -5.81 12.74 -8.99
CA ILE A 2 -5.52 14.07 -8.41
C ILE A 2 -6.32 15.20 -9.08
N GLU A 3 -6.66 15.08 -10.37
CA GLU A 3 -7.55 16.05 -11.03
C GLU A 3 -9.04 15.83 -10.73
N ALA A 4 -9.43 14.64 -10.24
CA ALA A 4 -10.83 14.29 -9.95
C ALA A 4 -11.24 14.67 -8.52
N PHE A 5 -10.27 14.79 -7.62
CA PHE A 5 -10.43 15.32 -6.28
C PHE A 5 -9.62 16.60 -6.24
N GLY A 6 -10.26 17.78 -6.18
CA GLY A 6 -9.61 19.11 -6.26
C GLY A 6 -8.66 19.46 -5.10
N HIS A 7 -7.84 18.51 -4.66
CA HIS A 7 -6.85 18.63 -3.61
C HIS A 7 -5.46 18.93 -4.21
N GLU A 8 -4.76 19.85 -3.57
CA GLU A 8 -3.32 20.03 -3.75
C GLU A 8 -2.59 18.70 -3.54
N ARG A 9 -1.64 18.37 -4.43
CA ARG A 9 -0.96 17.06 -4.51
C ARG A 9 -0.46 16.56 -3.15
N GLU A 10 0.13 17.46 -2.35
CA GLU A 10 0.67 17.12 -1.04
C GLU A 10 -0.42 16.71 -0.04
N GLN A 11 -1.54 17.44 -0.03
CA GLN A 11 -2.67 17.14 0.84
C GLN A 11 -3.31 15.80 0.47
N PHE A 12 -3.43 15.51 -0.83
CA PHE A 12 -3.90 14.21 -1.30
C PHE A 12 -3.07 13.06 -0.72
N PHE A 13 -1.74 13.12 -0.81
CA PHE A 13 -0.89 12.06 -0.28
C PHE A 13 -0.98 11.94 1.25
N LYS A 14 -1.10 13.06 1.98
CA LYS A 14 -1.30 13.05 3.43
C LYS A 14 -2.60 12.36 3.82
N ASP A 15 -3.70 12.64 3.13
CA ASP A 15 -4.98 12.03 3.43
C ASP A 15 -5.02 10.55 3.03
N TYR A 16 -4.44 10.21 1.87
CA TYR A 16 -4.38 8.83 1.41
C TYR A 16 -3.46 7.96 2.27
N ALA A 17 -2.40 8.53 2.86
CA ALA A 17 -1.53 7.84 3.81
C ALA A 17 -2.29 7.32 5.04
N LYS A 18 -3.33 8.03 5.51
CA LYS A 18 -4.15 7.62 6.67
C LYS A 18 -4.93 6.33 6.42
N LEU A 19 -5.21 6.03 5.15
CA LEU A 19 -5.90 4.79 4.78
C LEU A 19 -5.03 3.56 5.06
N HIS A 20 -3.72 3.70 4.97
CA HIS A 20 -2.76 2.61 5.16
C HIS A 20 -2.40 2.51 6.65
N PRO A 21 -2.55 1.35 7.32
CA PRO A 21 -2.10 1.16 8.71
C PRO A 21 -0.65 1.57 8.99
N ILE A 22 0.25 1.43 8.01
CA ILE A 22 1.64 1.88 8.13
C ILE A 22 1.78 3.42 8.24
N GLY A 23 0.72 4.18 8.00
CA GLY A 23 0.67 5.63 8.19
C GLY A 23 1.42 6.45 7.14
N ARG A 24 1.81 5.85 6.02
CA ARG A 24 2.48 6.53 4.90
C ARG A 24 1.98 6.03 3.55
N TYR A 25 2.12 6.87 2.54
CA TYR A 25 1.86 6.50 1.16
C TYR A 25 2.96 5.57 0.63
N GLY A 26 2.57 4.62 -0.21
CA GLY A 26 3.49 3.68 -0.86
C GLY A 26 4.51 4.40 -1.74
N GLN A 27 5.76 3.98 -1.67
CA GLN A 27 6.86 4.47 -2.50
C GLN A 27 7.27 3.39 -3.51
N PRO A 28 7.89 3.75 -4.65
CA PRO A 28 8.36 2.77 -5.63
C PRO A 28 9.23 1.65 -5.03
N GLU A 29 10.01 1.97 -4.00
CA GLU A 29 10.89 1.06 -3.28
C GLU A 29 10.12 -0.05 -2.56
N ASP A 30 8.88 0.18 -2.13
CA ASP A 30 8.05 -0.85 -1.47
C ASP A 30 7.78 -2.03 -2.42
N ILE A 31 7.47 -1.71 -3.68
CA ILE A 31 7.27 -2.72 -4.73
C ILE A 31 8.60 -3.31 -5.17
N ALA A 32 9.62 -2.47 -5.41
CA ALA A 32 10.93 -2.94 -5.88
C ALA A 32 11.56 -3.93 -4.91
N ASN A 33 11.49 -3.68 -3.60
CA ASN A 33 12.02 -4.57 -2.58
C ASN A 33 11.24 -5.89 -2.50
N ALA A 34 9.91 -5.86 -2.60
CA ALA A 34 9.10 -7.07 -2.66
C ALA A 34 9.45 -7.92 -3.88
N MET A 35 9.59 -7.30 -5.05
CA MET A 35 9.98 -8.00 -6.28
C MET A 35 11.40 -8.55 -6.20
N LEU A 36 12.35 -7.82 -5.60
CA LEU A 36 13.72 -8.28 -5.38
C LEU A 36 13.75 -9.53 -4.50
N PHE A 37 12.92 -9.58 -3.44
CA PHE A 37 12.77 -10.78 -2.62
C PHE A 37 12.18 -11.94 -3.43
N LEU A 38 11.09 -11.70 -4.16
CA LEU A 38 10.41 -12.73 -4.96
C LEU A 38 11.27 -13.29 -6.10
N ALA A 39 12.17 -12.48 -6.65
CA ALA A 39 13.13 -12.90 -7.67
C ALA A 39 14.33 -13.67 -7.09
N SER A 40 14.49 -13.72 -5.77
CA SER A 40 15.62 -14.39 -5.12
C SER A 40 15.31 -15.87 -4.80
N ASP A 41 16.36 -16.66 -4.57
CA ASP A 41 16.24 -18.07 -4.16
C ASP A 41 15.45 -18.27 -2.86
N LYS A 42 15.31 -17.22 -2.05
CA LYS A 42 14.54 -17.24 -0.79
C LYS A 42 13.05 -17.46 -1.00
N ALA A 43 12.53 -17.11 -2.17
CA ALA A 43 11.13 -17.29 -2.54
C ALA A 43 10.88 -18.53 -3.40
N SER A 44 11.85 -19.46 -3.49
CA SER A 44 11.79 -20.62 -4.39
C SER A 44 10.58 -21.55 -4.23
N PHE A 45 9.87 -21.48 -3.10
CA PHE A 45 8.64 -22.26 -2.84
C PHE A 45 7.36 -21.42 -2.79
N MET A 46 7.41 -20.13 -3.13
CA MET A 46 6.28 -19.18 -3.06
C MET A 46 5.55 -19.02 -4.40
N THR A 47 5.40 -20.10 -5.15
CA THR A 47 4.74 -20.06 -6.47
C THR A 47 3.22 -20.05 -6.34
N GLY A 48 2.52 -19.31 -7.22
CA GLY A 48 1.05 -19.30 -7.28
C GLY A 48 0.38 -18.34 -6.29
N GLU A 49 1.15 -17.57 -5.53
CA GLU A 49 0.63 -16.65 -4.51
C GLU A 49 0.43 -15.22 -5.05
N ASN A 50 -0.55 -14.50 -4.49
CA ASN A 50 -0.74 -13.08 -4.73
C ASN A 50 -0.22 -12.28 -3.54
N VAL A 51 0.97 -11.68 -3.68
CA VAL A 51 1.55 -10.89 -2.59
C VAL A 51 0.99 -9.47 -2.59
N CYS A 52 0.19 -9.15 -1.57
CA CYS A 52 -0.35 -7.80 -1.37
C CYS A 52 0.70 -6.87 -0.74
N VAL A 53 1.03 -5.78 -1.43
CA VAL A 53 2.02 -4.77 -0.99
C VAL A 53 1.34 -3.40 -0.95
N ASP A 54 0.56 -3.16 0.08
CA ASP A 54 -0.36 -2.01 0.16
C ASP A 54 -0.31 -1.29 1.52
N GLY A 55 0.74 -1.49 2.30
CA GLY A 55 0.88 -0.89 3.63
C GLY A 55 -0.20 -1.29 4.63
N GLY A 56 -0.95 -2.37 4.37
CA GLY A 56 -2.05 -2.89 5.18
C GLY A 56 -3.43 -2.34 4.83
N LEU A 57 -3.59 -1.64 3.70
CA LEU A 57 -4.85 -1.03 3.29
C LEU A 57 -6.00 -2.06 3.26
N MET A 58 -5.77 -3.23 2.67
CA MET A 58 -6.75 -4.32 2.55
C MET A 58 -6.87 -5.14 3.85
N ALA A 59 -5.94 -4.99 4.79
CA ALA A 59 -6.04 -5.63 6.10
C ALA A 59 -7.05 -4.92 7.03
N LYS A 60 -7.39 -3.66 6.74
CA LYS A 60 -8.52 -2.97 7.37
C LYS A 60 -9.81 -3.62 6.84
N GLY A 61 -10.37 -4.55 7.62
CA GLY A 61 -11.72 -5.06 7.36
C GLY A 61 -12.76 -3.93 7.41
N ALA A 62 -13.98 -4.19 6.94
CA ALA A 62 -15.10 -3.22 6.94
C ALA A 62 -15.46 -2.64 8.33
N TRP A 63 -14.87 -3.17 9.41
CA TRP A 63 -15.05 -2.80 10.81
C TRP A 63 -13.99 -1.83 11.34
N ALA A 64 -12.97 -1.51 10.53
CA ALA A 64 -12.04 -0.44 10.86
C ALA A 64 -12.78 0.88 10.64
N GLU A 65 -13.60 1.27 11.61
CA GLU A 65 -14.47 2.43 11.51
C GLU A 65 -13.70 3.71 11.24
N VAL A 66 -14.40 4.53 10.47
CA VAL A 66 -14.24 5.96 10.30
C VAL A 66 -14.56 6.59 11.66
N GLU A 67 -13.55 7.10 12.37
CA GLU A 67 -13.83 7.99 13.51
C GLU A 67 -14.51 9.26 12.95
N GLU A 68 -15.64 9.65 13.56
CA GLU A 68 -16.39 10.90 13.29
C GLU A 68 -15.54 12.16 13.45
#